data_AF-A0A357BSZ0-F1
#
_entry.id   AF-A0A357BSZ0-F1
#
_cell.length_a   1.000
_cell.length_b   1.000
_cell.length_c   1.000
_cell.angle_alpha   90.00
_cell.angle_beta   90.00
_cell.angle_gamma   90.00
#
_symmetry.space_group_name_H-M   'P 1'
#
loop_
_entity.id
_entity.type
_entity.pdbx_description
1 polymer ?
#
loop_
_entity_poly.entity_id
_entity_poly.type
_entity_poly.pdbx_seq_one_letter_code
_entity_poly.pdbx_strand_id
1 'polypeptide(L)'
;MKEITEYSEALLQLIENEISETRIIEVGSHLFDKTQQALIKIEATLNAVAAFSDLLSEIENICTSEDAKDMIEKLRHLAELLQGFPVQKRIKKEIRQIEENISSLPSLKEIDKLTKLNHAICTLDINAPICKRCGSNMVIQKGAPHFWRCEKFPMCWNKKRLTKTELDIIEAENNDAGGNIIDKSLSRCLPLIHRDEGVPYDIKKFNELRKWRNEQAKNENVPAYFIAKNEWLEQMIKIPIRKKQDFSKIKGFGIVRAKKYSDAIISILQNKNT
;
A
#
# COMPACT_ATOMS: atom_id res chain seq x y z
N MET A 1 24.14 1.62 5.71
CA MET A 1 25.09 2.19 6.68
C MET A 1 25.77 3.44 6.14
N LYS A 2 26.45 3.41 4.97
CA LYS A 2 27.11 4.60 4.40
C LYS A 2 26.21 5.84 4.20
N GLU A 3 24.98 5.66 3.71
CA GLU A 3 24.04 6.80 3.53
C GLU A 3 23.63 7.43 4.88
N ILE A 4 23.39 6.61 5.93
CA ILE A 4 22.99 7.10 7.25
C ILE A 4 24.12 7.92 7.90
N THR A 5 25.37 7.48 7.75
CA THR A 5 26.55 8.20 8.26
C THR A 5 26.77 9.52 7.53
N GLU A 6 26.55 9.57 6.21
CA GLU A 6 26.60 10.83 5.44
C GLU A 6 25.52 11.83 5.87
N TYR A 7 24.30 11.36 6.17
CA TYR A 7 23.23 12.24 6.65
C TYR A 7 23.51 12.80 8.03
N SER A 8 24.04 11.97 8.95
CA SER A 8 24.41 12.44 10.29
C SER A 8 25.58 13.41 10.26
N GLU A 9 26.57 13.20 9.40
CA GLU A 9 27.72 14.09 9.25
C GLU A 9 27.30 15.45 8.67
N ALA A 10 26.42 15.48 7.66
CA ALA A 10 25.92 16.74 7.10
C ALA A 10 25.07 17.54 8.09
N LEU A 11 24.28 16.85 8.94
CA LEU A 11 23.52 17.49 10.02
C LEU A 11 24.43 18.05 11.10
N LEU A 12 25.47 17.30 11.50
CA LEU A 12 26.47 17.76 12.46
C LEU A 12 27.24 18.97 11.92
N GLN A 13 27.61 18.96 10.64
CA GLN A 13 28.32 20.07 10.02
C GLN A 13 27.46 21.34 9.92
N LEU A 14 26.14 21.19 9.72
CA LEU A 14 25.21 22.32 9.76
C LEU A 14 25.10 22.90 11.18
N ILE A 15 24.99 22.03 12.18
CA ILE A 15 24.98 22.43 13.60
C ILE A 15 26.29 23.12 13.98
N GLU A 16 27.44 22.59 13.55
CA GLU A 16 28.76 23.16 13.81
C GLU A 16 28.95 24.52 13.15
N ASN A 17 28.51 24.69 11.90
CA ASN A 17 28.57 25.97 11.20
C ASN A 17 27.73 27.04 11.93
N GLU A 18 26.50 26.71 12.33
CA GLU A 18 25.62 27.63 13.07
C GLU A 18 26.14 27.93 14.50
N ILE A 19 26.74 26.94 15.18
CA ILE A 19 27.44 27.15 16.46
C ILE A 19 28.68 28.03 16.29
N SER A 20 29.39 27.92 15.16
CA SER A 20 30.59 28.71 14.91
C SER A 20 30.27 30.17 14.54
N GLU A 21 29.16 30.42 13.83
CA GLU A 21 28.66 31.78 13.56
C GLU A 21 28.17 32.49 14.82
N THR A 22 27.63 31.75 15.80
CA THR A 22 27.22 32.30 17.10
C THR A 22 28.38 32.58 18.07
N ARG A 23 29.58 32.01 17.84
CA ARG A 23 30.72 32.11 18.76
C ARG A 23 31.64 33.32 18.52
N ILE A 24 31.42 34.14 17.49
CA ILE A 24 32.39 35.16 17.04
C ILE A 24 32.11 36.60 17.53
N ILE A 25 30.95 36.97 18.10
CA ILE A 25 30.66 38.42 18.31
C ILE A 25 29.97 38.74 19.65
N GLU A 26 30.52 39.74 20.36
CA GLU A 26 30.00 40.29 21.62
C GLU A 26 28.62 40.97 21.47
N VAL A 27 27.71 40.58 22.38
CA VAL A 27 26.53 41.24 22.97
C VAL A 27 25.84 42.40 22.19
N GLY A 28 24.67 42.10 21.60
CA GLY A 28 23.68 43.10 21.16
C GLY A 28 22.32 42.47 20.80
N SER A 29 21.21 43.21 20.92
CA SER A 29 19.83 42.74 20.68
C SER A 29 19.59 42.13 19.29
N HIS A 30 20.37 42.55 18.29
CA HIS A 30 20.36 42.03 16.92
C HIS A 30 20.88 40.57 16.81
N LEU A 31 21.62 40.08 17.80
CA LEU A 31 22.15 38.72 17.83
C LEU A 31 21.07 37.68 18.21
N PHE A 32 20.12 38.08 19.07
CA PHE A 32 19.03 37.21 19.49
C PHE A 32 18.15 36.83 18.29
N ASP A 33 17.83 37.80 17.43
CA ASP A 33 17.05 37.57 16.21
C ASP A 33 17.75 36.64 15.22
N LYS A 34 19.07 36.78 15.00
CA LYS A 34 19.83 35.91 14.08
C LYS A 34 19.93 34.47 14.61
N THR A 35 20.23 34.32 15.90
CA THR A 35 20.33 33.01 16.55
C THR A 35 18.97 32.32 16.57
N GLN A 36 17.90 33.07 16.84
CA GLN A 36 16.53 32.57 16.81
C GLN A 36 16.11 32.17 15.39
N GLN A 37 16.46 32.94 14.36
CA GLN A 37 16.22 32.59 12.96
C GLN A 37 16.96 31.31 12.55
N ALA A 38 18.22 31.15 12.97
CA ALA A 38 19.00 29.94 12.74
C ALA A 38 18.35 28.70 13.39
N LEU A 39 17.94 28.81 14.66
CA LEU A 39 17.25 27.73 15.38
C LEU A 39 15.93 27.34 14.71
N ILE A 40 15.12 28.31 14.28
CA ILE A 40 13.87 28.06 13.54
C ILE A 40 14.17 27.31 12.24
N LYS A 41 15.26 27.68 11.52
CA LYS A 41 15.66 27.01 10.29
C LYS A 41 16.13 25.57 10.52
N ILE A 42 16.89 25.33 11.59
CA ILE A 42 17.30 23.97 12.00
C ILE A 42 16.08 23.13 12.34
N GLU A 43 15.16 23.66 13.16
CA GLU A 43 13.92 22.97 13.53
C GLU A 43 13.08 22.62 12.31
N ALA A 44 12.90 23.57 11.38
CA ALA A 44 12.19 23.33 10.12
C ALA A 44 12.86 22.24 9.27
N THR A 45 14.20 22.22 9.23
CA THR A 45 14.97 21.20 8.52
C THR A 45 14.78 19.82 9.15
N LEU A 46 14.84 19.71 10.49
CA LEU A 46 14.61 18.46 11.21
C LEU A 46 13.19 17.92 10.98
N ASN A 47 12.20 18.81 11.05
CA ASN A 47 10.81 18.45 10.78
C ASN A 47 10.61 17.98 9.33
N ALA A 48 11.27 18.60 8.36
CA ALA A 48 11.21 18.17 6.96
C ALA A 48 11.86 16.79 6.74
N VAL A 49 12.97 16.50 7.44
CA VAL A 49 13.61 15.17 7.40
C VAL A 49 12.71 14.10 8.04
N ALA A 50 12.09 14.42 9.18
CA ALA A 50 11.12 13.53 9.83
C ALA A 50 9.92 13.24 8.92
N ALA A 51 9.34 14.29 8.30
CA ALA A 51 8.26 14.15 7.34
C ALA A 51 8.65 13.28 6.14
N PHE A 52 9.89 13.39 5.64
CA PHE A 52 10.36 12.50 4.57
C PHE A 52 10.40 11.03 5.03
N SER A 53 10.86 10.75 6.25
CA SER A 53 10.84 9.39 6.81
C SER A 53 9.43 8.80 6.89
N ASP A 54 8.44 9.62 7.24
CA ASP A 54 7.04 9.19 7.27
C ASP A 54 6.53 8.87 5.86
N LEU A 55 6.81 9.76 4.89
CA LEU A 55 6.42 9.55 3.49
C LEU A 55 7.06 8.30 2.87
N LEU A 56 8.30 7.95 3.23
CA LEU A 56 8.92 6.69 2.76
C LEU A 56 8.07 5.46 3.13
N SER A 57 7.39 5.50 4.28
CA SER A 57 6.48 4.43 4.70
C SER A 57 5.17 4.44 3.91
N GLU A 58 4.75 5.61 3.42
CA GLU A 58 3.55 5.78 2.60
C GLU A 58 3.76 5.37 1.14
N ILE A 59 4.98 5.47 0.60
CA ILE A 59 5.30 5.10 -0.80
C ILE A 59 4.89 3.65 -1.11
N GLU A 60 5.07 2.72 -0.17
CA GLU A 60 4.64 1.32 -0.32
C GLU A 60 3.11 1.15 -0.49
N ASN A 61 2.33 2.20 -0.21
CA ASN A 61 0.87 2.19 -0.29
C ASN A 61 0.30 2.92 -1.50
N ILE A 62 1.16 3.39 -2.43
CA ILE A 62 0.70 3.97 -3.69
C ILE A 62 -0.02 2.87 -4.49
N CYS A 63 -1.32 3.07 -4.72
CA CYS A 63 -2.16 2.12 -5.45
C CYS A 63 -2.67 2.71 -6.77
N THR A 64 -2.85 4.04 -6.84
CA THR A 64 -3.40 4.72 -8.01
C THR A 64 -2.40 5.69 -8.63
N SER A 65 -2.63 6.02 -9.90
CA SER A 65 -1.91 7.08 -10.61
C SER A 65 -2.06 8.44 -9.91
N GLU A 66 -3.19 8.68 -9.26
CA GLU A 66 -3.50 9.89 -8.48
C GLU A 66 -2.70 9.92 -7.17
N ASP A 67 -2.66 8.81 -6.41
CA ASP A 67 -1.83 8.71 -5.19
C ASP A 67 -0.35 8.95 -5.49
N ALA A 68 0.13 8.43 -6.63
CA ALA A 68 1.50 8.63 -7.08
C ALA A 68 1.81 10.11 -7.34
N LYS A 69 0.88 10.86 -7.97
CA LYS A 69 1.03 12.30 -8.22
C LYS A 69 1.06 13.08 -6.92
N ASP A 70 0.12 12.81 -6.01
CA ASP A 70 0.07 13.45 -4.69
C ASP A 70 1.37 13.20 -3.90
N MET A 71 1.88 11.97 -3.94
CA MET A 71 3.14 11.63 -3.28
C MET A 71 4.33 12.36 -3.90
N ILE A 72 4.41 12.41 -5.23
CA ILE A 72 5.46 13.17 -5.94
C ILE A 72 5.42 14.63 -5.53
N GLU A 73 4.23 15.24 -5.45
CA GLU A 73 4.08 16.65 -5.08
C GLU A 73 4.57 16.92 -3.65
N LYS A 74 4.18 16.09 -2.69
CA LYS A 74 4.68 16.16 -1.30
C LYS A 74 6.21 16.03 -1.25
N LEU A 75 6.77 15.07 -1.99
CA LEU A 75 8.21 14.86 -2.04
C LEU A 75 8.95 16.03 -2.70
N ARG A 76 8.37 16.65 -3.74
CA ARG A 76 8.95 17.85 -4.39
C ARG A 76 9.00 19.03 -3.41
N HIS A 77 7.94 19.27 -2.67
CA HIS A 77 7.93 20.29 -1.62
C HIS A 77 9.03 20.03 -0.57
N LEU A 78 9.19 18.79 -0.10
CA LEU A 78 10.27 18.47 0.84
C LEU A 78 11.67 18.64 0.22
N ALA A 79 11.83 18.32 -1.06
CA ALA A 79 13.08 18.51 -1.76
C ALA A 79 13.48 19.99 -1.89
N GLU A 80 12.50 20.90 -1.97
CA GLU A 80 12.75 22.35 -1.96
C GLU A 80 13.20 22.82 -0.56
N LEU A 81 12.49 22.41 0.49
CA LEU A 81 12.86 22.76 1.88
C LEU A 81 14.25 22.24 2.26
N LEU A 82 14.63 21.09 1.72
CA LEU A 82 15.91 20.43 2.00
C LEU A 82 16.96 20.72 0.91
N GLN A 83 16.83 21.82 0.17
CA GLN A 83 17.79 22.18 -0.86
C GLN A 83 19.22 22.33 -0.30
N GLY A 84 20.19 21.72 -1.00
CA GLY A 84 21.60 21.74 -0.59
C GLY A 84 21.99 20.64 0.37
N PHE A 85 21.04 19.93 0.99
CA PHE A 85 21.32 18.80 1.85
C PHE A 85 21.45 17.48 1.06
N PRO A 86 22.29 16.53 1.50
CA PRO A 86 22.40 15.23 0.85
C PRO A 86 21.06 14.48 0.75
N VAL A 87 20.16 14.67 1.73
CA VAL A 87 18.84 14.01 1.77
C VAL A 87 17.99 14.37 0.56
N GLN A 88 18.18 15.56 0.00
CA GLN A 88 17.51 16.00 -1.23
C GLN A 88 17.77 15.04 -2.40
N LYS A 89 19.00 14.52 -2.52
CA LYS A 89 19.36 13.57 -3.60
C LYS A 89 18.56 12.28 -3.46
N ARG A 90 18.33 11.83 -2.22
CA ARG A 90 17.50 10.66 -1.95
C ARG A 90 16.04 10.90 -2.29
N ILE A 91 15.48 12.03 -1.87
CA ILE A 91 14.10 12.42 -2.21
C ILE A 91 13.90 12.45 -3.73
N LYS A 92 14.82 13.06 -4.47
CA LYS A 92 14.79 13.09 -5.95
C LYS A 92 14.83 11.70 -6.58
N LYS A 93 15.59 10.77 -5.99
CA LYS A 93 15.63 9.37 -6.44
C LYS A 93 14.28 8.69 -6.25
N GLU A 94 13.63 8.87 -5.11
CA GLU A 94 12.29 8.32 -4.85
C GLU A 94 11.25 8.90 -5.83
N ILE A 95 11.26 10.22 -6.06
CA ILE A 95 10.39 10.88 -7.06
C ILE A 95 10.53 10.20 -8.42
N ARG A 96 11.77 10.03 -8.89
CA ARG A 96 12.03 9.40 -10.20
C ARG A 96 11.51 7.97 -10.26
N GLN A 97 11.70 7.19 -9.19
CA GLN A 97 11.19 5.80 -9.13
C GLN A 97 9.67 5.76 -9.19
N ILE A 98 8.97 6.70 -8.55
CA ILE A 98 7.51 6.80 -8.62
C ILE A 98 7.08 7.21 -10.04
N GLU A 99 7.74 8.21 -10.64
CA GLU A 99 7.47 8.68 -12.00
C GLU A 99 7.69 7.59 -13.06
N GLU A 100 8.72 6.75 -12.94
CA GLU A 100 8.97 5.62 -13.84
C GLU A 100 7.84 4.57 -13.76
N ASN A 101 7.23 4.40 -12.59
CA ASN A 101 6.18 3.42 -12.36
C ASN A 101 4.75 3.97 -12.55
N ILE A 102 4.56 5.29 -12.64
CA ILE A 102 3.23 5.91 -12.65
C ILE A 102 2.34 5.43 -13.81
N SER A 103 2.94 5.23 -14.99
CA SER A 103 2.25 4.81 -16.22
C SER A 103 1.63 3.43 -16.13
N SER A 104 2.06 2.65 -15.14
CA SER A 104 1.62 1.28 -14.93
C SER A 104 0.64 1.11 -13.78
N LEU A 105 0.37 2.19 -13.05
CA LEU A 105 -0.65 2.21 -12.01
C LEU A 105 -2.02 2.49 -12.64
N PRO A 106 -3.09 1.83 -12.16
CA PRO A 106 -4.43 2.17 -12.58
C PRO A 106 -4.83 3.56 -12.08
N SER A 107 -5.68 4.24 -12.83
CA SER A 107 -6.40 5.42 -12.36
C SER A 107 -7.49 5.04 -11.37
N LEU A 108 -7.90 6.01 -10.54
CA LEU A 108 -9.01 5.81 -9.60
C LEU A 108 -10.31 5.37 -10.31
N LYS A 109 -10.54 5.89 -11.52
CA LYS A 109 -11.69 5.51 -12.36
C LYS A 109 -11.60 4.07 -12.85
N GLU A 110 -10.41 3.57 -13.17
CA GLU A 110 -10.22 2.18 -13.57
C GLU A 110 -10.42 1.23 -12.38
N ILE A 111 -9.97 1.61 -11.19
CA ILE A 111 -10.22 0.85 -9.96
C ILE A 111 -11.72 0.77 -9.68
N ASP A 112 -12.46 1.89 -9.78
CA ASP A 112 -13.91 1.91 -9.58
C ASP A 112 -14.63 0.97 -10.56
N LYS A 113 -14.31 1.09 -11.86
CA LYS A 113 -14.85 0.19 -12.90
C LYS A 113 -14.54 -1.28 -12.61
N LEU A 114 -13.31 -1.58 -12.19
CA LEU A 114 -12.89 -2.95 -11.85
C LEU A 114 -13.61 -3.47 -10.61
N THR A 115 -13.85 -2.62 -9.61
CA THR A 115 -14.62 -2.94 -8.40
C THR A 115 -16.03 -3.38 -8.78
N LYS A 116 -16.70 -2.53 -9.55
CA LYS A 116 -18.07 -2.74 -9.99
C LYS A 116 -18.20 -3.99 -10.85
N LEU A 117 -17.26 -4.20 -11.78
CA LEU A 117 -17.21 -5.42 -12.58
C LEU A 117 -17.04 -6.68 -11.72
N ASN A 118 -16.14 -6.66 -10.73
CA ASN A 118 -15.97 -7.82 -9.84
C ASN A 118 -17.23 -8.05 -8.98
N HIS A 119 -17.91 -7.00 -8.54
CA HIS A 119 -19.18 -7.10 -7.82
C HIS A 119 -20.28 -7.75 -8.69
N ALA A 120 -20.42 -7.31 -9.94
CA ALA A 120 -21.33 -7.91 -10.91
C ALA A 120 -21.01 -9.40 -11.14
N ILE A 121 -19.73 -9.76 -11.31
CA ILE A 121 -19.30 -11.16 -11.46
C ILE A 121 -19.66 -11.99 -10.24
N CYS A 122 -19.34 -11.52 -9.03
CA CYS A 122 -19.70 -12.22 -7.78
C CYS A 122 -21.21 -12.45 -7.68
N THR A 123 -22.02 -11.46 -8.07
CA THR A 123 -23.48 -11.57 -8.09
C THR A 123 -23.95 -12.69 -9.03
N LEU A 124 -23.33 -12.79 -10.21
CA LEU A 124 -23.65 -13.83 -11.18
C LEU A 124 -23.18 -15.21 -10.73
N ASP A 125 -22.00 -15.31 -10.10
CA ASP A 125 -21.42 -16.57 -9.63
C ASP A 125 -22.30 -17.29 -8.59
N ILE A 126 -23.14 -16.56 -7.83
CA ILE A 126 -24.12 -17.15 -6.89
C ILE A 126 -25.05 -18.14 -7.63
N ASN A 127 -25.41 -17.84 -8.87
CA ASN A 127 -26.28 -18.66 -9.71
C ASN A 127 -25.53 -19.25 -10.90
N ALA A 128 -24.24 -19.57 -10.72
CA ALA A 128 -23.39 -20.13 -11.75
C ALA A 128 -24.02 -21.40 -12.36
N PRO A 129 -24.14 -21.50 -13.70
CA PRO A 129 -24.68 -22.68 -14.33
C PRO A 129 -23.70 -23.86 -14.23
N ILE A 130 -24.24 -25.07 -14.21
CA ILE A 130 -23.44 -26.29 -14.28
C ILE A 130 -23.04 -26.58 -15.74
N CYS A 131 -21.78 -26.97 -15.94
CA CYS A 131 -21.25 -27.36 -17.23
C CYS A 131 -21.94 -28.63 -17.74
N LYS A 132 -22.58 -28.54 -18.91
CA LYS A 132 -23.26 -29.67 -19.58
C LYS A 132 -22.33 -30.82 -20.00
N ARG A 133 -21.01 -30.58 -20.09
CA ARG A 133 -20.04 -31.58 -20.54
C ARG A 133 -19.43 -32.40 -19.40
N CYS A 134 -19.15 -31.79 -18.25
CA CYS A 134 -18.43 -32.45 -17.15
C CYS A 134 -19.08 -32.26 -15.77
N GLY A 135 -20.25 -31.62 -15.70
CA GLY A 135 -21.00 -31.42 -14.46
C GLY A 135 -20.37 -30.47 -13.45
N SER A 136 -19.29 -29.76 -13.80
CA SER A 136 -18.61 -28.83 -12.89
C SER A 136 -19.17 -27.41 -12.98
N ASN A 137 -18.94 -26.58 -11.97
CA ASN A 137 -19.35 -25.17 -12.00
C ASN A 137 -18.75 -24.43 -13.19
N MET A 138 -19.46 -23.40 -13.63
CA MET A 138 -18.96 -22.46 -14.62
C MET A 138 -18.59 -21.14 -13.92
N VAL A 139 -17.55 -20.50 -14.41
CA VAL A 139 -17.04 -19.21 -13.93
C VAL A 139 -17.05 -18.21 -15.07
N ILE A 140 -17.22 -16.92 -14.78
CA ILE A 140 -17.18 -15.89 -15.81
C ILE A 140 -15.73 -15.65 -16.24
N GLN A 141 -15.48 -15.72 -17.56
CA GLN A 141 -14.21 -15.32 -18.14
C GLN A 141 -14.04 -13.79 -18.02
N LYS A 142 -12.97 -13.36 -17.34
CA LYS A 142 -12.56 -11.96 -17.29
C LYS A 142 -11.96 -11.57 -18.66
N GLY A 143 -12.55 -10.57 -19.31
CA GLY A 143 -12.18 -10.10 -20.64
C GLY A 143 -13.39 -9.97 -21.56
N ALA A 144 -13.39 -8.94 -22.42
CA ALA A 144 -14.43 -8.78 -23.42
C ALA A 144 -14.19 -9.71 -24.63
N PRO A 145 -15.19 -10.46 -25.11
CA PRO A 145 -16.55 -10.57 -24.56
C PRO A 145 -16.61 -11.49 -23.33
N HIS A 146 -17.46 -11.14 -22.35
CA HIS A 146 -17.70 -11.98 -21.18
C HIS A 146 -18.54 -13.22 -21.56
N PHE A 147 -18.25 -14.36 -20.93
CA PHE A 147 -19.04 -15.59 -21.06
C PHE A 147 -18.75 -16.55 -19.91
N TRP A 148 -19.66 -17.49 -19.67
CA TRP A 148 -19.46 -18.60 -18.76
C TRP A 148 -18.48 -19.62 -19.35
N ARG A 149 -17.41 -19.93 -18.64
CA ARG A 149 -16.43 -20.98 -18.97
C ARG A 149 -16.47 -22.07 -17.91
N CYS A 150 -16.26 -23.32 -18.28
CA CYS A 150 -16.07 -24.36 -17.28
C CYS A 150 -14.83 -24.09 -16.40
N GLU A 151 -14.97 -24.21 -15.08
CA GLU A 151 -13.89 -24.04 -14.12
C GLU A 151 -12.74 -25.04 -14.34
N LYS A 152 -13.03 -26.23 -14.87
CA LYS A 152 -12.03 -27.26 -15.20
C LYS A 152 -11.22 -26.98 -16.47
N PHE A 153 -11.16 -25.75 -16.96
CA PHE A 153 -10.23 -25.41 -18.03
C PHE A 153 -8.77 -25.65 -17.58
N PRO A 154 -7.85 -26.22 -18.39
CA PRO A 154 -7.95 -26.61 -19.80
C PRO A 154 -8.50 -28.02 -20.09
N MET A 155 -8.94 -28.75 -19.06
CA MET A 155 -9.50 -30.11 -19.20
C MET A 155 -10.94 -30.12 -19.76
N CYS A 156 -11.65 -28.99 -19.64
CA CYS A 156 -12.98 -28.81 -20.22
C CYS A 156 -13.10 -27.45 -20.91
N TRP A 157 -13.41 -27.47 -22.20
CA TRP A 157 -13.52 -26.28 -23.06
C TRP A 157 -14.96 -25.79 -23.23
N ASN A 158 -15.91 -26.33 -22.46
CA ASN A 158 -17.31 -25.96 -22.58
C ASN A 158 -17.52 -24.48 -22.18
N LYS A 159 -18.30 -23.78 -22.98
CA LYS A 159 -18.64 -22.36 -22.79
C LYS A 159 -20.13 -22.13 -22.97
N LYS A 160 -20.67 -21.11 -22.30
CA LYS A 160 -22.06 -20.68 -22.42
C LYS A 160 -22.06 -19.16 -22.49
N ARG A 161 -22.79 -18.59 -23.46
CA ARG A 161 -22.97 -17.14 -23.55
C ARG A 161 -23.82 -16.65 -22.38
N LEU A 162 -23.51 -15.46 -21.89
CA LEU A 162 -24.36 -14.80 -20.90
C LEU A 162 -25.74 -14.53 -21.51
N THR A 163 -26.79 -14.60 -20.69
CA THR A 163 -28.12 -14.13 -21.09
C THR A 163 -28.13 -12.61 -21.17
N LYS A 164 -29.18 -12.03 -21.78
CA LYS A 164 -29.35 -10.58 -21.81
C LYS A 164 -29.36 -9.98 -20.40
N THR A 165 -30.09 -10.59 -19.47
CA THR A 165 -30.13 -10.14 -18.06
C THR A 165 -28.77 -10.21 -17.36
N GLU A 166 -27.98 -11.25 -17.63
CA GLU A 166 -26.62 -11.39 -17.07
C GLU A 166 -25.65 -10.37 -17.70
N LEU A 167 -25.81 -10.04 -18.98
CA LEU A 167 -25.07 -8.97 -19.65
C LEU A 167 -25.45 -7.59 -19.11
N ASP A 168 -26.75 -7.33 -18.93
CA ASP A 168 -27.25 -6.07 -18.37
C ASP A 168 -26.67 -5.81 -16.97
N ILE A 169 -26.47 -6.85 -16.14
CA ILE A 169 -25.81 -6.74 -14.83
C ILE A 169 -24.34 -6.32 -14.95
N ILE A 170 -23.63 -6.79 -15.98
CA ILE A 170 -22.23 -6.42 -16.23
C ILE A 170 -22.14 -5.02 -16.89
N GLU A 171 -23.10 -4.66 -17.73
CA GLU A 171 -23.11 -3.42 -18.51
C GLU A 171 -23.68 -2.22 -17.75
N ALA A 172 -24.65 -2.41 -16.85
CA ALA A 172 -25.24 -1.35 -16.03
C ALA A 172 -24.19 -0.61 -15.19
N GLU A 173 -23.21 -1.35 -14.67
CA GLU A 173 -22.09 -0.84 -13.88
C GLU A 173 -21.10 0.04 -14.68
N ASN A 174 -21.12 -0.03 -16.03
CA ASN A 174 -20.26 0.79 -16.89
C ASN A 174 -20.87 2.16 -17.23
N ASN A 175 -22.18 2.34 -17.07
CA ASN A 175 -22.92 3.52 -17.53
C ASN A 175 -23.32 4.50 -16.41
N ASP A 176 -23.11 4.15 -15.14
CA ASP A 176 -23.36 5.08 -14.03
C ASP A 176 -22.28 6.16 -13.96
N ALA A 177 -22.58 7.30 -14.60
CA ALA A 177 -21.94 8.59 -14.38
C ALA A 177 -22.41 9.28 -13.07
N GLY A 178 -23.22 8.61 -12.26
CA GLY A 178 -23.73 9.09 -10.98
C GLY A 178 -22.77 8.78 -9.84
N GLY A 179 -21.99 9.76 -9.43
CA GLY A 179 -21.14 9.67 -8.25
C GLY A 179 -21.99 9.38 -7.01
N ASN A 180 -21.81 8.19 -6.44
CA ASN A 180 -22.10 7.99 -5.04
C ASN A 180 -20.78 7.66 -4.34
N ILE A 181 -20.53 8.40 -3.27
CA ILE A 181 -19.29 8.39 -2.51
C ILE A 181 -19.11 6.96 -1.99
N ILE A 182 -18.25 6.21 -2.68
CA ILE A 182 -17.72 4.95 -2.18
C ILE A 182 -17.18 5.27 -0.79
N ASP A 183 -17.68 4.57 0.22
CA ASP A 183 -17.15 4.69 1.58
C ASP A 183 -15.61 4.65 1.48
N LYS A 184 -14.96 5.76 1.86
CA LYS A 184 -13.49 5.92 1.80
C LYS A 184 -12.75 4.80 2.55
N SER A 185 -13.45 4.02 3.39
CA SER A 185 -12.96 2.82 4.05
C SER A 185 -12.79 1.61 3.10
N LEU A 186 -13.65 1.45 2.09
CA LEU A 186 -13.60 0.37 1.08
C LEU A 186 -12.65 0.69 -0.08
N SER A 187 -12.53 1.96 -0.47
CA SER A 187 -11.59 2.41 -1.51
C SER A 187 -10.12 2.31 -1.09
N ARG A 188 -9.83 2.32 0.22
CA ARG A 188 -8.48 2.05 0.76
C ARG A 188 -8.05 0.59 0.65
N CYS A 189 -8.96 -0.31 0.29
CA CYS A 189 -8.78 -1.76 0.40
C CYS A 189 -8.99 -2.53 -0.92
N LEU A 190 -9.18 -1.85 -2.06
CA LEU A 190 -9.24 -2.57 -3.34
C LEU A 190 -7.83 -2.89 -3.86
N PRO A 191 -7.60 -4.13 -4.33
CA PRO A 191 -6.28 -4.71 -4.36
C PRO A 191 -5.42 -4.12 -5.49
N LEU A 192 -4.15 -3.94 -5.14
CA LEU A 192 -3.04 -3.84 -6.07
C LEU A 192 -3.28 -4.79 -7.25
N ILE A 193 -3.39 -4.20 -8.44
CA ILE A 193 -3.18 -4.90 -9.69
C ILE A 193 -1.70 -5.33 -9.68
N HIS A 194 -1.41 -6.45 -9.02
CA HIS A 194 -0.16 -7.13 -9.24
C HIS A 194 -0.20 -7.67 -10.67
N ARG A 195 0.62 -7.06 -11.52
CA ARG A 195 1.00 -7.58 -12.83
C ARG A 195 1.48 -9.02 -12.65
N ASP A 196 0.79 -9.92 -13.35
CA ASP A 196 1.22 -11.24 -13.79
C ASP A 196 2.06 -12.07 -12.82
N GLU A 197 1.37 -12.84 -11.97
CA GLU A 197 1.59 -14.28 -11.76
C GLU A 197 0.53 -14.79 -10.78
N GLY A 198 -0.17 -15.87 -11.14
CA GLY A 198 -1.42 -16.31 -10.54
C GLY A 198 -1.46 -16.26 -9.00
N VAL A 199 -2.54 -15.74 -8.44
CA VAL A 199 -2.71 -15.57 -7.00
C VAL A 199 -3.62 -16.68 -6.44
N PRO A 200 -3.11 -17.66 -5.69
CA PRO A 200 -3.92 -18.69 -5.04
C PRO A 200 -4.05 -18.39 -3.54
N TYR A 201 -4.42 -17.16 -3.16
CA TYR A 201 -4.60 -16.80 -1.75
C TYR A 201 -5.85 -15.94 -1.52
N ASP A 202 -6.44 -16.09 -0.33
CA ASP A 202 -7.70 -15.45 0.07
C ASP A 202 -7.50 -13.94 0.29
N ILE A 203 -7.98 -13.14 -0.67
CA ILE A 203 -7.88 -11.67 -0.67
C ILE A 203 -8.57 -11.07 0.56
N LYS A 204 -9.65 -11.70 1.05
CA LYS A 204 -10.39 -11.19 2.21
C LYS A 204 -9.50 -11.25 3.46
N LYS A 205 -8.83 -12.39 3.68
CA LYS A 205 -7.90 -12.57 4.80
C LYS A 205 -6.71 -11.63 4.74
N PHE A 206 -6.21 -11.35 3.53
CA PHE A 206 -5.12 -10.39 3.35
C PHE A 206 -5.51 -8.99 3.80
N ASN A 207 -6.69 -8.53 3.39
CA ASN A 207 -7.18 -7.21 3.77
C ASN A 207 -7.45 -7.10 5.28
N GLU A 208 -7.97 -8.15 5.91
CA GLU A 208 -8.16 -8.19 7.36
C GLU A 208 -6.82 -8.14 8.13
N LEU A 209 -5.82 -8.90 7.69
CA LEU A 209 -4.48 -8.84 8.26
C LEU A 209 -3.82 -7.46 8.07
N ARG A 210 -4.01 -6.84 6.91
CA ARG A 210 -3.49 -5.49 6.62
C ARG A 210 -4.16 -4.45 7.51
N LYS A 211 -5.47 -4.54 7.71
CA LYS A 211 -6.24 -3.65 8.60
C LYS A 211 -5.75 -3.78 10.04
N TRP A 212 -5.67 -5.01 10.56
CA TRP A 212 -5.14 -5.29 11.89
C TRP A 212 -3.72 -4.74 12.07
N ARG A 213 -2.82 -4.95 11.10
CA ARG A 213 -1.44 -4.44 11.17
C ARG A 213 -1.42 -2.92 11.36
N ASN A 214 -2.23 -2.21 10.58
CA ASN A 214 -2.28 -0.74 10.64
C ASN A 214 -2.84 -0.26 11.98
N GLU A 215 -3.83 -0.95 12.53
CA GLU A 215 -4.38 -0.66 13.87
C GLU A 215 -3.33 -0.91 14.96
N GLN A 216 -2.58 -2.01 14.89
CA GLN A 216 -1.50 -2.30 15.83
C GLN A 216 -0.35 -1.31 15.74
N ALA A 217 0.03 -0.89 14.53
CA ALA A 217 1.08 0.11 14.35
C ALA A 217 0.70 1.45 14.99
N LYS A 218 -0.57 1.86 14.85
CA LYS A 218 -1.10 3.05 15.52
C LYS A 218 -1.07 2.90 17.05
N ASN A 219 -1.50 1.76 17.58
CA ASN A 219 -1.52 1.50 19.02
C ASN A 219 -0.13 1.49 19.63
N GLU A 220 0.86 0.97 18.91
CA GLU A 220 2.26 0.92 19.36
C GLU A 220 3.07 2.16 18.97
N ASN A 221 2.46 3.11 18.26
CA ASN A 221 3.10 4.30 17.69
C ASN A 221 4.39 3.98 16.90
N VAL A 222 4.32 2.95 16.06
CA VAL A 222 5.42 2.51 15.18
C VAL A 222 4.95 2.38 13.74
N PRO A 223 5.83 2.48 12.75
CA PRO A 223 5.46 2.24 11.35
C PRO A 223 4.92 0.82 11.12
N ALA A 224 3.96 0.66 10.21
CA ALA A 224 3.27 -0.62 9.97
C ALA A 224 4.22 -1.78 9.61
N TYR A 225 5.32 -1.51 8.90
CA TYR A 225 6.31 -2.52 8.53
C TYR A 225 7.12 -3.07 9.73
N PHE A 226 7.18 -2.35 10.86
CA PHE A 226 7.78 -2.86 12.10
C PHE A 226 6.96 -3.99 12.73
N ILE A 227 5.63 -3.92 12.56
CA ILE A 227 4.68 -4.96 12.98
C ILE A 227 4.77 -6.15 12.02
N ALA A 228 4.50 -5.93 10.73
CA ALA A 228 4.59 -6.96 9.70
C ALA A 228 4.78 -6.40 8.27
N LYS A 229 5.73 -6.96 7.52
CA LYS A 229 5.90 -6.69 6.08
C LYS A 229 4.79 -7.33 5.23
N ASN A 230 4.48 -6.73 4.09
CA ASN A 230 3.49 -7.27 3.14
C ASN A 230 3.83 -8.73 2.74
N GLU A 231 5.11 -9.00 2.46
CA GLU A 231 5.61 -10.34 2.13
C GLU A 231 5.26 -11.39 3.19
N TRP A 232 5.27 -11.01 4.48
CA TRP A 232 4.93 -11.92 5.56
C TRP A 232 3.42 -12.17 5.62
N LEU A 233 2.59 -11.15 5.41
CA LEU A 233 1.14 -11.30 5.36
C LEU A 233 0.73 -12.23 4.21
N GLU A 234 1.37 -12.09 3.03
CA GLU A 234 1.15 -13.01 1.91
C GLU A 234 1.56 -14.44 2.27
N GLN A 235 2.74 -14.62 2.88
CA GLN A 235 3.22 -15.94 3.31
C GLN A 235 2.29 -16.58 4.35
N MET A 236 1.69 -15.80 5.25
CA MET A 236 0.73 -16.30 6.26
C MET A 236 -0.54 -16.88 5.64
N ILE A 237 -0.91 -16.42 4.44
CA ILE A 237 -2.11 -16.90 3.74
C ILE A 237 -1.73 -18.07 2.82
N LYS A 238 -0.57 -17.98 2.14
CA LYS A 238 -0.03 -19.07 1.31
C LYS A 238 0.30 -20.31 2.14
N ILE A 239 0.85 -20.12 3.34
CA ILE A 239 1.17 -21.17 4.30
C ILE A 239 0.17 -21.04 5.43
N PRO A 240 -0.93 -21.81 5.48
CA PRO A 240 -2.00 -21.61 6.45
C PRO A 240 -1.48 -21.79 7.89
N ILE A 241 -1.25 -20.67 8.58
CA ILE A 241 -0.77 -20.62 9.95
C ILE A 241 -1.93 -20.91 10.90
N ARG A 242 -1.85 -22.02 11.65
CA ARG A 242 -2.91 -22.41 12.60
C ARG A 242 -2.44 -22.42 14.05
N LYS A 243 -1.14 -22.56 14.28
CA LYS A 243 -0.52 -22.61 15.61
C LYS A 243 0.64 -21.63 15.71
N LYS A 244 1.01 -21.24 16.93
CA LYS A 244 2.18 -20.37 17.20
C LYS A 244 3.48 -20.90 16.59
N GLN A 245 3.61 -22.22 16.51
CA GLN A 245 4.78 -22.89 15.93
C GLN A 245 4.89 -22.71 14.40
N ASP A 246 3.77 -22.50 13.70
CA ASP A 246 3.77 -22.39 12.24
C ASP A 246 4.45 -21.10 11.76
N PHE A 247 4.51 -20.06 12.59
CA PHE A 247 5.21 -18.81 12.28
C PHE A 247 6.72 -19.00 12.04
N SER A 248 7.31 -20.09 12.55
CA SER A 248 8.72 -20.43 12.28
C SER A 248 8.99 -20.72 10.80
N LYS A 249 7.96 -21.03 10.01
CA LYS A 249 8.05 -21.31 8.57
C LYS A 249 8.17 -20.03 7.73
N ILE A 250 7.85 -18.86 8.30
CA ILE A 250 7.88 -17.58 7.61
C ILE A 250 9.28 -16.97 7.78
N LYS A 251 10.03 -16.91 6.67
CA LYS A 251 11.41 -16.42 6.69
C LYS A 251 11.45 -14.95 7.14
N GLY A 252 12.20 -14.69 8.21
CA GLY A 252 12.36 -13.34 8.77
C GLY A 252 11.30 -12.93 9.81
N PHE A 253 10.26 -13.74 10.02
CA PHE A 253 9.29 -13.50 11.08
C PHE A 253 9.78 -14.13 12.41
N GLY A 254 10.60 -13.37 13.14
CA GLY A 254 11.29 -13.86 14.34
C GLY A 254 10.36 -14.25 15.51
N ILE A 255 10.88 -15.08 16.42
CA ILE A 255 10.15 -15.66 17.57
C ILE A 255 9.51 -14.59 18.46
N VAL A 256 10.18 -13.45 18.64
CA VAL A 256 9.70 -12.33 19.47
C VAL A 256 8.38 -11.77 18.92
N ARG A 257 8.31 -11.53 17.61
CA ARG A 257 7.09 -11.04 16.93
C ARG A 257 6.00 -12.10 16.93
N ALA A 258 6.36 -13.35 16.66
CA ALA A 258 5.42 -14.46 16.73
C ALA A 258 4.79 -14.56 18.12
N LYS A 259 5.56 -14.47 19.20
CA LYS A 259 5.03 -14.52 20.57
C LYS A 259 4.05 -13.38 20.86
N LYS A 260 4.33 -12.17 20.32
CA LYS A 260 3.53 -10.97 20.56
C LYS A 260 2.24 -10.94 19.73
N TYR A 261 2.31 -11.34 18.46
CA TYR A 261 1.23 -11.13 17.50
C TYR A 261 0.49 -12.40 17.05
N SER A 262 0.97 -13.60 17.43
CA SER A 262 0.43 -14.86 16.91
C SER A 262 -1.07 -15.00 17.15
N ASP A 263 -1.57 -14.62 18.32
CA ASP A 263 -2.95 -14.88 18.72
C ASP A 263 -3.93 -14.04 17.89
N ALA A 264 -3.63 -12.76 17.69
CA ALA A 264 -4.44 -11.87 16.87
C ALA A 264 -4.43 -12.30 15.39
N ILE A 265 -3.24 -12.62 14.85
CA ILE A 265 -3.10 -13.06 13.45
C ILE A 265 -3.87 -14.37 13.21
N ILE A 266 -3.75 -15.34 14.13
CA ILE A 266 -4.48 -16.62 14.02
C ILE A 266 -5.99 -16.39 14.09
N SER A 267 -6.47 -15.49 14.95
CA SER A 267 -7.90 -15.17 15.07
C SER A 267 -8.48 -14.67 13.74
N ILE A 268 -7.76 -13.76 13.09
CA ILE A 268 -8.11 -13.20 11.78
C ILE A 268 -8.10 -14.30 10.71
N LEU A 269 -7.06 -15.12 10.65
CA LEU A 269 -6.95 -16.20 9.66
C LEU A 269 -8.03 -17.29 9.79
N GLN A 270 -8.57 -17.47 11.00
CA GLN A 270 -9.59 -18.47 11.33
C GLN A 270 -11.03 -17.94 11.28
N ASN A 271 -11.25 -16.65 10.95
CA ASN A 271 -12.58 -16.02 10.98
C ASN A 271 -13.34 -16.27 12.30
N LYS A 272 -12.63 -16.32 13.44
CA LYS A 272 -13.30 -16.39 14.74
C LYS A 272 -13.79 -14.99 15.10
N ASN A 273 -14.93 -14.62 14.54
CA ASN A 273 -15.73 -13.53 15.08
C ASN A 273 -16.20 -13.98 16.47
N THR A 274 -15.60 -13.44 17.53
CA THR A 274 -16.22 -13.38 18.86
C THR A 274 -17.48 -12.56 18.82
#